data_AF-A0A956RG34-F1
#
_entry.id   AF-A0A956RG34-F1
#
_cell.length_a   1.000
_cell.length_b   1.000
_cell.length_c   1.000
_cell.angle_alpha   90.00
_cell.angle_beta   90.00
_cell.angle_gamma   90.00
#
_symmetry.space_group_name_H-M   'P 1'
#
loop_
_entity.id
_entity.type
_entity.pdbx_description
1 polymer ?
#
loop_
_entity_poly.entity_id
_entity_poly.type
_entity_poly.pdbx_seq_one_letter_code
_entity_poly.pdbx_strand_id
1 'polypeptide(L)'
;MRTRSRVPHAPPWTLTGVLSLLSVSACTYELHDDQSTDGATTGAASVTSDASSGETASETASETSETGETGEDLFPWPDEDLTALVDPMIGSGGVGYGVGTINPGPTVPFSLVKVGPDTGLAGLQLSFVNCAGYSYDNTHVWGFAHNRFNGMGVPDYGALLVTPTTAMDSGKTKRGGARSLFSHDQEEAEPGYYAVTLLDTGVHAELTGGMYGAHHRYTWAQPTDDAVIVFDLGYIPAEDPSPDSHVELAADGRSLRGWTTTQGGYSKRFGGLKTYFHARLDRAADGRGVWGDDGVPQEDVDALSGGSIGAYLRFDLSEGAATVELQVGLSYISEDQAAQNLDASLPAFEFDATREQARAAWQAELARVRVLGGSAAERVKLYSSMYRAHLSPTMYSEHGGRYRGFDGEVHDDGG
;
A
#
# COMPACT_ATOMS: atom_id res chain seq x y z
N MET A 1 -20.70 22.52 -14.30
CA MET A 1 -20.38 23.42 -13.18
C MET A 1 -21.39 23.25 -12.06
N ARG A 2 -21.11 22.38 -11.08
CA ARG A 2 -21.85 22.32 -9.82
C ARG A 2 -20.83 22.46 -8.70
N THR A 3 -20.94 23.56 -7.97
CA THR A 3 -20.15 23.90 -6.80
C THR A 3 -20.51 22.95 -5.65
N ARG A 4 -19.53 22.16 -5.17
CA ARG A 4 -19.67 21.36 -3.94
C ARG A 4 -19.70 22.31 -2.73
N SER A 5 -20.71 22.19 -1.87
CA SER A 5 -20.85 22.98 -0.65
C SER A 5 -19.84 22.53 0.41
N ARG A 6 -19.01 23.46 0.88
CA ARG A 6 -18.09 23.26 2.01
C ARG A 6 -18.87 23.11 3.32
N VAL A 7 -18.49 22.12 4.13
CA VAL A 7 -18.85 22.05 5.56
C VAL A 7 -17.90 22.99 6.33
N PRO A 8 -18.34 23.80 7.31
CA PRO A 8 -17.47 24.75 7.99
C PRO A 8 -16.52 24.05 8.97
N HIS A 9 -15.24 24.44 8.94
CA HIS A 9 -14.23 24.04 9.93
C HIS A 9 -14.54 24.63 11.32
N ALA A 10 -14.31 23.82 12.36
CA ALA A 10 -14.28 24.28 13.75
C ALA A 10 -12.93 24.99 14.05
N PRO A 11 -12.90 26.02 14.91
CA PRO A 11 -11.69 26.80 15.20
C PRO A 11 -10.68 26.02 16.06
N PRO A 12 -9.38 26.41 16.04
CA PRO A 12 -8.32 25.73 16.78
C PRO A 12 -8.46 25.95 18.29
N TRP A 13 -8.29 24.87 19.05
CA TRP A 13 -8.29 24.90 20.51
C TRP A 13 -6.92 25.40 21.01
N THR A 14 -6.93 26.47 21.79
CA THR A 14 -5.76 26.98 22.49
C THR A 14 -5.33 26.00 23.58
N LEU A 15 -4.07 25.52 23.52
CA LEU A 15 -3.44 24.75 24.59
C LEU A 15 -3.29 25.59 25.86
N THR A 16 -3.97 25.19 26.93
CA THR A 16 -3.60 25.53 28.30
C THR A 16 -3.34 24.22 29.04
N GLY A 17 -2.10 24.04 29.51
CA GLY A 17 -1.54 22.75 29.83
C GLY A 17 -2.07 22.09 31.10
N VAL A 18 -1.86 20.77 31.16
CA VAL A 18 -1.61 20.00 32.38
C VAL A 18 -0.60 18.92 32.02
N LEU A 19 0.65 19.10 32.44
CA LEU A 19 1.63 18.01 32.51
C LEU A 19 1.20 17.10 33.67
N SER A 20 0.86 15.85 33.39
CA SER A 20 0.74 14.82 34.42
C SER A 20 1.60 13.63 34.01
N LEU A 21 2.66 13.43 34.80
CA LEU A 21 3.57 12.29 34.74
C LEU A 21 2.78 11.00 34.95
N LEU A 22 2.79 10.12 33.95
CA LEU A 22 2.39 8.72 34.10
C LEU A 22 3.65 7.87 34.16
N SER A 23 3.93 7.30 35.34
CA SER A 23 4.91 6.23 35.49
C SER A 23 4.31 4.94 34.92
N VAL A 24 5.05 4.30 34.02
CA VAL A 24 4.71 2.97 33.52
C VAL A 24 5.31 1.95 34.48
N SER A 25 4.45 1.26 35.24
CA SER A 25 4.85 0.06 35.98
C SER A 25 4.82 -1.12 35.01
N ALA A 26 5.96 -1.77 34.82
CA ALA A 26 6.08 -2.98 34.02
C ALA A 26 5.45 -4.16 34.79
N CYS A 27 4.42 -4.79 34.22
CA CYS A 27 3.98 -6.12 34.65
C CYS A 27 4.84 -7.17 33.94
N THR A 28 5.78 -7.75 34.67
CA THR A 28 6.44 -9.01 34.33
C THR A 28 5.46 -10.17 34.50
N TYR A 29 5.26 -10.96 33.45
CA TYR A 29 4.57 -12.26 33.52
C TYR A 29 5.64 -13.35 33.75
N GLU A 30 5.59 -14.01 34.91
CA GLU A 30 6.31 -15.26 35.18
C GLU A 30 5.53 -16.45 34.62
N LEU A 31 6.20 -17.28 33.81
CA LEU A 31 5.71 -18.59 33.39
C LEU A 31 5.87 -19.58 34.56
N HIS A 32 4.78 -20.19 35.01
CA HIS A 32 4.83 -21.35 35.89
C HIS A 32 4.87 -22.62 35.03
N ASP A 33 5.98 -23.35 35.15
CA ASP A 33 6.10 -24.76 34.82
C ASP A 33 5.22 -25.59 35.76
N ASP A 34 4.49 -26.57 35.24
CA ASP A 34 4.02 -27.69 36.05
C ASP A 34 4.14 -29.01 35.28
N GLN A 35 4.87 -29.94 35.89
CA GLN A 35 5.14 -31.30 35.43
C GLN A 35 4.65 -32.27 36.52
N SER A 36 3.84 -33.27 36.16
CA SER A 36 3.90 -34.69 36.62
C SER A 36 2.55 -35.40 36.34
N THR A 37 2.48 -36.36 35.41
CA THR A 37 2.64 -37.84 35.47
C THR A 37 1.40 -38.68 35.84
N ASP A 38 1.10 -39.58 34.91
CA ASP A 38 0.68 -40.99 35.00
C ASP A 38 -0.75 -41.43 35.36
N GLY A 39 -1.28 -42.34 34.52
CA GLY A 39 -2.36 -43.26 34.87
C GLY A 39 -3.16 -43.83 33.68
N ALA A 40 -2.66 -44.89 33.04
CA ALA A 40 -3.35 -45.62 31.96
C ALA A 40 -4.51 -46.50 32.47
N THR A 41 -5.62 -46.59 31.73
CA THR A 41 -6.41 -47.84 31.61
C THR A 41 -7.20 -47.88 30.30
N THR A 42 -7.08 -49.02 29.61
CA THR A 42 -7.76 -49.41 28.35
C THR A 42 -9.23 -49.77 28.55
N GLY A 43 -10.07 -49.48 27.56
CA GLY A 43 -11.43 -50.03 27.45
C GLY A 43 -12.07 -49.73 26.08
N ALA A 44 -12.05 -50.71 25.18
CA ALA A 44 -12.79 -50.69 23.92
C ALA A 44 -14.24 -51.11 24.15
N ALA A 45 -15.21 -50.41 23.55
CA ALA A 45 -16.53 -50.95 23.25
C ALA A 45 -17.16 -50.19 22.07
N SER A 46 -17.70 -50.97 21.14
CA SER A 46 -18.25 -50.56 19.87
C SER A 46 -19.77 -50.78 19.82
N VAL A 47 -20.46 -49.88 19.09
CA VAL A 47 -21.76 -50.04 18.39
C VAL A 47 -23.05 -50.22 19.23
N THR A 48 -24.02 -49.33 19.01
CA THR A 48 -25.33 -49.61 18.37
C THR A 48 -26.20 -48.35 18.41
N SER A 49 -26.72 -47.92 17.26
CA SER A 49 -27.93 -47.10 17.21
C SER A 49 -28.90 -47.72 16.20
N ASP A 50 -30.11 -47.92 16.70
CA ASP A 50 -31.23 -48.65 16.13
C ASP A 50 -31.68 -48.14 14.76
N ALA A 51 -32.04 -49.08 13.89
CA ALA A 51 -32.78 -48.86 12.67
C ALA A 51 -34.27 -49.03 12.98
N SER A 52 -35.07 -47.99 12.71
CA SER A 52 -36.53 -48.10 12.63
C SER A 52 -36.97 -47.79 11.19
N SER A 53 -37.46 -48.85 10.55
CA SER A 53 -38.12 -48.90 9.26
C SER A 53 -39.41 -48.07 9.19
N GLY A 54 -39.61 -47.37 8.08
CA GLY A 54 -40.90 -46.85 7.63
C GLY A 54 -40.86 -46.64 6.12
N GLU A 55 -41.53 -47.53 5.39
CA GLU A 55 -41.53 -47.64 3.93
C GLU A 55 -42.37 -46.57 3.20
N THR A 56 -41.78 -46.11 2.09
CA THR A 56 -42.34 -45.78 0.77
C THR A 56 -43.53 -44.84 0.61
N ALA A 57 -43.32 -43.80 -0.19
CA ALA A 57 -44.03 -43.64 -1.46
C ALA A 57 -43.15 -42.93 -2.49
N SER A 58 -43.05 -43.57 -3.66
CA SER A 58 -42.34 -43.13 -4.86
C SER A 58 -43.21 -42.18 -5.65
N GLU A 59 -42.67 -41.04 -6.07
CA GLU A 59 -43.10 -40.35 -7.29
C GLU A 59 -41.87 -39.78 -8.01
N THR A 60 -41.58 -40.37 -9.16
CA THR A 60 -40.74 -39.86 -10.24
C THR A 60 -41.31 -38.54 -10.75
N ALA A 61 -40.50 -37.48 -10.75
CA ALA A 61 -40.70 -36.32 -11.62
C ALA A 61 -39.41 -36.09 -12.41
N SER A 62 -39.56 -36.18 -13.73
CA SER A 62 -38.58 -36.01 -14.77
C SER A 62 -37.93 -34.63 -14.76
N GLU A 63 -36.66 -34.60 -15.13
CA GLU A 63 -35.95 -33.41 -15.62
C GLU A 63 -36.80 -32.68 -16.67
N THR A 64 -37.17 -31.44 -16.35
CA THR A 64 -37.43 -30.41 -17.34
C THR A 64 -36.35 -29.36 -17.20
N SER A 65 -35.44 -29.37 -18.16
CA SER A 65 -34.56 -28.25 -18.46
C SER A 65 -35.41 -27.05 -18.88
N GLU A 66 -35.56 -26.06 -18.00
CA GLU A 66 -35.98 -24.72 -18.40
C GLU A 66 -34.75 -23.81 -18.46
N THR A 67 -34.32 -23.57 -19.68
CA THR A 67 -33.45 -22.46 -20.06
C THR A 67 -34.20 -21.14 -19.88
N GLY A 68 -33.64 -20.22 -19.09
CA GLY A 68 -33.92 -18.78 -19.21
C GLY A 68 -34.40 -18.06 -17.96
N GLU A 69 -33.60 -18.00 -16.89
CA GLU A 69 -33.77 -16.95 -15.88
C GLU A 69 -33.07 -15.67 -16.35
N THR A 70 -33.75 -14.86 -17.16
CA THR A 70 -33.56 -13.41 -17.09
C THR A 70 -34.35 -12.93 -15.87
N GLY A 71 -33.79 -13.12 -14.68
CA GLY A 71 -34.36 -12.56 -13.45
C GLY A 71 -34.31 -11.04 -13.52
N GLU A 72 -35.40 -10.39 -13.90
CA GLU A 72 -35.55 -8.95 -13.71
C GLU A 72 -35.48 -8.68 -12.20
N ASP A 73 -34.46 -7.92 -11.78
CA ASP A 73 -34.30 -7.48 -10.40
C ASP A 73 -35.55 -6.70 -9.98
N LEU A 74 -36.39 -7.33 -9.14
CA LEU A 74 -37.70 -6.79 -8.74
C LEU A 74 -37.58 -5.47 -7.97
N PHE A 75 -36.37 -5.12 -7.54
CA PHE A 75 -36.03 -3.85 -6.89
C PHE A 75 -34.69 -3.34 -7.41
N PRO A 76 -34.65 -2.74 -8.62
CA PRO A 76 -33.41 -2.26 -9.18
C PRO A 76 -32.85 -1.18 -8.26
N TRP A 77 -31.69 -1.46 -7.69
CA TRP A 77 -30.96 -0.48 -6.90
C TRP A 77 -30.61 0.74 -7.77
N PRO A 78 -30.61 1.95 -7.20
CA PRO A 78 -30.11 3.11 -7.93
C PRO A 78 -28.65 2.88 -8.35
N ASP A 79 -28.34 3.26 -9.59
CA ASP A 79 -26.98 3.29 -10.12
C ASP A 79 -26.22 4.46 -9.50
N GLU A 80 -25.76 4.25 -8.27
CA GLU A 80 -25.02 5.21 -7.47
C GLU A 80 -23.53 4.89 -7.48
N ASP A 81 -22.71 5.92 -7.66
CA ASP A 81 -21.27 5.85 -7.44
C ASP A 81 -20.97 5.74 -5.93
N LEU A 82 -20.74 4.52 -5.46
CA LEU A 82 -20.45 4.22 -4.07
C LEU A 82 -19.01 4.61 -3.70
N THR A 83 -18.12 4.69 -4.68
CA THR A 83 -16.75 5.17 -4.46
C THR A 83 -16.73 6.63 -4.01
N ALA A 84 -17.69 7.45 -4.47
CA ALA A 84 -17.86 8.83 -4.02
C ALA A 84 -18.33 8.97 -2.56
N LEU A 85 -18.75 7.87 -1.92
CA LEU A 85 -19.10 7.83 -0.49
C LEU A 85 -17.91 7.39 0.38
N VAL A 86 -16.75 7.13 -0.20
CA VAL A 86 -15.54 6.77 0.54
C VAL A 86 -14.68 8.01 0.73
N ASP A 87 -14.23 8.21 1.97
CA ASP A 87 -13.18 9.16 2.32
C ASP A 87 -11.96 8.37 2.82
N PRO A 88 -10.91 8.21 1.98
CA PRO A 88 -9.67 7.54 2.37
C PRO A 88 -8.93 8.26 3.52
N MET A 89 -9.15 9.55 3.71
CA MET A 89 -8.45 10.36 4.72
C MET A 89 -8.92 10.08 6.14
N ILE A 90 -10.13 9.54 6.34
CA ILE A 90 -10.63 9.22 7.69
C ILE A 90 -9.67 8.25 8.40
N GLY A 91 -9.17 8.64 9.57
CA GLY A 91 -8.21 7.85 10.37
C GLY A 91 -6.73 8.05 10.03
N SER A 92 -6.40 8.93 9.06
CA SER A 92 -5.01 9.28 8.69
C SER A 92 -4.33 10.28 9.64
N GLY A 93 -5.05 10.85 10.61
CA GLY A 93 -4.55 11.83 11.56
C GLY A 93 -5.22 11.75 12.93
N GLY A 94 -4.84 12.65 13.83
CA GLY A 94 -5.37 12.70 15.20
C GLY A 94 -4.28 12.60 16.27
N VAL A 95 -4.70 12.51 17.53
CA VAL A 95 -3.78 12.49 18.68
C VAL A 95 -4.04 11.24 19.53
N GLY A 96 -2.98 10.58 19.99
CA GLY A 96 -3.11 9.44 20.90
C GLY A 96 -3.88 8.28 20.26
N TYR A 97 -4.70 7.60 21.06
CA TYR A 97 -5.54 6.49 20.62
C TYR A 97 -6.66 6.88 19.62
N GLY A 98 -6.76 8.14 19.22
CA GLY A 98 -7.67 8.59 18.16
C GLY A 98 -7.14 8.41 16.74
N VAL A 99 -5.90 7.93 16.57
CA VAL A 99 -5.28 7.75 15.26
C VAL A 99 -5.57 6.36 14.73
N GLY A 100 -6.14 6.28 13.52
CA GLY A 100 -6.44 5.02 12.84
C GLY A 100 -5.24 4.38 12.16
N THR A 101 -4.13 5.13 11.99
CA THR A 101 -2.91 4.71 11.27
C THR A 101 -3.23 4.26 9.83
N ILE A 102 -3.89 5.16 9.09
CA ILE A 102 -4.33 4.93 7.71
C ILE A 102 -3.48 5.76 6.76
N ASN A 103 -3.06 5.15 5.65
CA ASN A 103 -2.45 5.83 4.51
C ASN A 103 -3.52 6.09 3.43
N PRO A 104 -3.60 7.31 2.87
CA PRO A 104 -4.61 7.65 1.85
C PRO A 104 -4.26 7.19 0.44
N GLY A 105 -3.10 6.56 0.23
CA GLY A 105 -2.64 6.09 -1.06
C GLY A 105 -3.56 5.02 -1.71
N PRO A 106 -3.46 4.85 -3.04
CA PRO A 106 -4.33 4.00 -3.79
C PRO A 106 -4.00 2.51 -3.57
N THR A 107 -5.07 1.72 -3.63
CA THR A 107 -5.05 0.26 -3.49
C THR A 107 -6.29 -0.25 -4.21
N VAL A 108 -6.27 -1.51 -4.67
CA VAL A 108 -7.51 -2.23 -5.00
C VAL A 108 -7.84 -3.18 -3.84
N PRO A 109 -9.08 -3.71 -3.74
CA PRO A 109 -9.43 -4.63 -2.65
C PRO A 109 -8.40 -5.74 -2.49
N PHE A 110 -7.85 -5.87 -1.28
CA PHE A 110 -6.86 -6.87 -0.86
C PHE A 110 -5.53 -6.88 -1.63
N SER A 111 -5.17 -5.83 -2.37
CA SER A 111 -3.97 -5.83 -3.23
C SER A 111 -2.65 -6.10 -2.49
N LEU A 112 -1.72 -6.78 -3.15
CA LEU A 112 -0.35 -6.98 -2.66
C LEU A 112 0.39 -5.64 -2.58
N VAL A 113 0.30 -4.84 -3.64
CA VAL A 113 0.90 -3.51 -3.70
C VAL A 113 -0.06 -2.47 -3.15
N LYS A 114 0.46 -1.61 -2.28
CA LYS A 114 -0.25 -0.51 -1.63
C LYS A 114 0.64 0.71 -1.70
N VAL A 115 0.60 1.44 -2.83
CA VAL A 115 1.40 2.64 -3.02
C VAL A 115 0.76 3.85 -2.33
N GLY A 116 1.55 4.83 -1.92
CA GLY A 116 1.03 6.01 -1.22
C GLY A 116 2.10 6.88 -0.61
N PRO A 117 1.71 8.09 -0.16
CA PRO A 117 2.63 9.06 0.43
C PRO A 117 3.15 8.59 1.79
N ASP A 118 4.45 8.76 2.01
CA ASP A 118 5.05 8.65 3.32
C ASP A 118 5.49 10.04 3.79
N THR A 119 5.01 10.51 4.94
CA THR A 119 5.29 11.86 5.48
C THR A 119 6.39 11.89 6.53
N GLY A 120 6.88 10.70 6.92
CA GLY A 120 7.96 10.51 7.89
C GLY A 120 7.62 10.94 9.32
N LEU A 121 8.49 10.64 10.27
CA LEU A 121 8.30 11.03 11.67
C LEU A 121 8.96 12.40 11.91
N ALA A 122 8.17 13.40 12.32
CA ALA A 122 8.68 14.75 12.60
C ALA A 122 8.76 15.04 14.11
N GLY A 123 9.95 15.41 14.60
CA GLY A 123 10.14 15.89 15.98
C GLY A 123 9.87 14.85 17.06
N LEU A 124 9.09 15.21 18.08
CA LEU A 124 8.70 14.34 19.22
C LEU A 124 7.46 13.49 18.92
N GLN A 125 7.11 13.31 17.63
CA GLN A 125 5.94 12.55 17.23
C GLN A 125 6.07 11.10 17.70
N LEU A 126 5.05 10.63 18.42
CA LEU A 126 5.01 9.25 18.89
C LEU A 126 4.82 8.36 17.65
N SER A 127 5.73 7.39 17.45
CA SER A 127 5.77 6.58 16.23
C SER A 127 4.45 5.88 15.87
N PHE A 128 3.58 5.64 16.87
CA PHE A 128 2.26 5.05 16.65
C PHE A 128 1.36 5.90 15.75
N VAL A 129 1.54 7.22 15.63
CA VAL A 129 0.65 8.05 14.81
C VAL A 129 0.95 7.94 13.31
N ASN A 130 2.07 7.30 12.95
CA ASN A 130 2.57 7.26 11.58
C ASN A 130 3.03 5.84 11.15
N CYS A 131 2.41 4.79 11.69
CA CYS A 131 2.82 3.41 11.37
C CYS A 131 2.56 3.00 9.92
N ALA A 132 1.57 3.62 9.25
CA ALA A 132 1.29 3.39 7.83
C ALA A 132 2.08 4.30 6.88
N GLY A 133 3.08 5.02 7.39
CA GLY A 133 3.92 5.95 6.61
C GLY A 133 3.32 7.35 6.45
N TYR A 134 2.01 7.52 6.61
CA TYR A 134 1.32 8.81 6.56
C TYR A 134 0.73 9.26 7.91
N SER A 135 0.85 10.56 8.18
CA SER A 135 0.11 11.30 9.20
C SER A 135 -0.38 12.63 8.63
N TYR A 136 -1.68 12.90 8.76
CA TYR A 136 -2.35 14.10 8.25
C TYR A 136 -1.74 15.39 8.81
N ASP A 137 -1.28 15.37 10.06
CA ASP A 137 -0.74 16.57 10.72
C ASP A 137 0.69 16.92 10.26
N ASN A 138 1.31 16.06 9.44
CA ASN A 138 2.64 16.32 8.89
C ASN A 138 2.56 17.22 7.66
N THR A 139 3.61 18.00 7.44
CA THR A 139 3.65 19.03 6.39
C THR A 139 4.56 18.69 5.22
N HIS A 140 5.22 17.53 5.26
CA HIS A 140 6.14 17.09 4.22
C HIS A 140 5.78 15.69 3.74
N VAL A 141 5.91 15.45 2.44
CA VAL A 141 5.95 14.11 1.83
C VAL A 141 7.41 13.78 1.56
N TRP A 142 7.89 12.64 2.07
CA TRP A 142 9.24 12.14 1.86
C TRP A 142 9.38 11.39 0.54
N GLY A 143 8.30 10.75 0.10
CA GLY A 143 8.20 10.00 -1.15
C GLY A 143 6.97 9.11 -1.14
N PHE A 144 6.96 8.14 -2.05
CA PHE A 144 5.86 7.21 -2.25
C PHE A 144 6.35 5.77 -2.10
N ALA A 145 6.01 5.12 -0.99
CA ALA A 145 6.35 3.73 -0.71
C ALA A 145 5.28 2.77 -1.24
N HIS A 146 5.63 1.50 -1.49
CA HIS A 146 4.81 0.56 -2.28
C HIS A 146 4.20 -0.60 -1.50
N ASN A 147 4.62 -0.82 -0.26
CA ASN A 147 4.00 -1.77 0.65
C ASN A 147 3.86 -1.17 2.05
N ARG A 148 2.77 -1.53 2.72
CA ARG A 148 2.44 -1.10 4.09
C ARG A 148 1.27 -1.87 4.66
N PHE A 149 1.10 -1.77 5.97
CA PHE A 149 -0.12 -2.13 6.66
C PHE A 149 -0.91 -0.89 7.09
N ASN A 150 -2.22 -0.95 6.92
CA ASN A 150 -3.16 0.02 7.48
C ASN A 150 -3.68 -0.50 8.82
N GLY A 151 -3.72 0.35 9.86
CA GLY A 151 -4.26 -0.03 11.17
C GLY A 151 -3.27 -0.70 12.13
N MET A 152 -1.97 -0.73 11.80
CA MET A 152 -0.95 -1.35 12.64
C MET A 152 -0.40 -0.37 13.69
N GLY A 153 -0.05 -0.87 14.88
CA GLY A 153 0.55 -0.07 15.95
C GLY A 153 2.09 -0.05 15.97
N VAL A 154 2.76 -0.56 14.93
CA VAL A 154 4.22 -0.52 14.79
C VAL A 154 4.61 -0.19 13.34
N PRO A 155 5.61 0.67 13.09
CA PRO A 155 6.12 0.93 11.74
C PRO A 155 6.87 -0.29 11.18
N ASP A 156 6.57 -0.62 9.93
CA ASP A 156 7.19 -1.71 9.17
C ASP A 156 6.93 -1.51 7.67
N TYR A 157 7.46 -2.39 6.80
CA TYR A 157 7.36 -2.28 5.33
C TYR A 157 8.02 -1.01 4.78
N GLY A 158 7.48 -0.38 3.73
CA GLY A 158 8.00 0.83 3.10
C GLY A 158 8.89 0.61 1.88
N ALA A 159 9.08 -0.65 1.46
CA ALA A 159 9.76 -0.97 0.22
C ALA A 159 8.83 -0.67 -0.97
N LEU A 160 9.22 0.06 -2.01
CA LEU A 160 10.41 0.89 -2.25
C LEU A 160 10.00 2.37 -2.12
N LEU A 161 10.81 3.29 -1.58
CA LEU A 161 10.46 4.71 -1.56
C LEU A 161 10.88 5.41 -2.86
N VAL A 162 9.91 6.01 -3.55
CA VAL A 162 10.14 6.75 -4.80
C VAL A 162 9.78 8.23 -4.64
N THR A 163 10.65 9.14 -5.06
CA THR A 163 10.44 10.58 -4.90
C THR A 163 10.80 11.34 -6.18
N PRO A 164 9.82 11.97 -6.87
CA PRO A 164 10.12 12.86 -7.98
C PRO A 164 10.56 14.23 -7.45
N THR A 165 11.59 14.80 -8.06
CA THR A 165 12.23 16.04 -7.61
C THR A 165 12.96 16.72 -8.77
N THR A 166 13.78 17.71 -8.47
CA THR A 166 14.67 18.38 -9.42
C THR A 166 16.10 18.43 -8.87
N ALA A 167 17.09 18.50 -9.75
CA ALA A 167 18.50 18.73 -9.42
C ALA A 167 19.10 17.77 -8.39
N MET A 168 19.54 16.58 -8.82
CA MET A 168 20.14 15.60 -7.89
C MET A 168 21.38 16.15 -7.19
N ASP A 169 21.48 15.97 -5.87
CA ASP A 169 22.60 16.37 -5.02
C ASP A 169 22.77 15.42 -3.81
N SER A 170 23.87 15.55 -3.06
CA SER A 170 24.17 14.69 -1.90
C SER A 170 23.28 14.92 -0.68
N GLY A 171 22.53 16.03 -0.62
CA GLY A 171 21.49 16.25 0.36
C GLY A 171 20.29 15.33 0.11
N LYS A 172 19.93 15.11 -1.16
CA LYS A 172 18.81 14.25 -1.57
C LYS A 172 19.02 12.76 -1.31
N THR A 173 20.26 12.31 -1.14
CA THR A 173 20.57 10.92 -0.76
C THR A 173 20.41 10.65 0.73
N LYS A 174 20.17 11.68 1.56
CA LYS A 174 19.95 11.52 3.00
C LYS A 174 18.49 11.17 3.25
N ARG A 175 18.21 10.50 4.37
CA ARG A 175 16.84 10.13 4.76
C ARG A 175 15.92 11.36 4.78
N GLY A 176 14.89 11.34 3.93
CA GLY A 176 13.97 12.45 3.74
C GLY A 176 14.62 13.71 3.16
N GLY A 177 15.77 13.61 2.50
CA GLY A 177 16.50 14.72 1.89
C GLY A 177 15.87 15.23 0.59
N ALA A 178 15.16 14.35 -0.13
CA ALA A 178 14.35 14.69 -1.29
C ALA A 178 12.89 15.06 -0.95
N ARG A 179 12.55 15.18 0.35
CA ARG A 179 11.18 15.49 0.79
C ARG A 179 10.73 16.85 0.26
N SER A 180 9.42 16.99 0.10
CA SER A 180 8.80 18.27 -0.27
C SER A 180 7.71 18.65 0.70
N LEU A 181 7.53 19.95 0.92
CA LEU A 181 6.30 20.51 1.47
C LEU A 181 5.08 20.08 0.63
N PHE A 182 3.94 19.90 1.29
CA PHE A 182 2.64 19.72 0.64
C PHE A 182 1.53 20.43 1.45
N SER A 183 0.34 20.52 0.87
CA SER A 183 -0.86 21.03 1.54
C SER A 183 -2.07 20.17 1.15
N HIS A 184 -2.98 19.94 2.08
CA HIS A 184 -4.24 19.25 1.81
C HIS A 184 -5.14 20.00 0.81
N ASP A 185 -4.92 21.29 0.58
CA ASP A 185 -5.61 22.06 -0.47
C ASP A 185 -5.22 21.60 -1.89
N GLN A 186 -4.09 20.90 -2.02
CA GLN A 186 -3.56 20.34 -3.27
C GLN A 186 -3.26 18.85 -3.10
N GLU A 187 -4.07 18.17 -2.28
CA GLU A 187 -4.03 16.72 -2.06
C GLU A 187 -5.42 16.14 -2.33
N GLU A 188 -5.47 15.07 -3.10
CA GLU A 188 -6.70 14.37 -3.47
C GLU A 188 -6.53 12.88 -3.17
N ALA A 189 -7.54 12.26 -2.57
CA ALA A 189 -7.57 10.83 -2.31
C ALA A 189 -8.96 10.27 -2.59
N GLU A 190 -9.01 9.23 -3.41
CA GLU A 190 -10.21 8.49 -3.81
C GLU A 190 -9.90 6.98 -3.80
N PRO A 191 -10.89 6.08 -3.72
CA PRO A 191 -10.64 4.66 -3.86
C PRO A 191 -9.91 4.33 -5.17
N GLY A 192 -8.66 3.86 -5.06
CA GLY A 192 -7.81 3.53 -6.21
C GLY A 192 -7.05 4.72 -6.84
N TYR A 193 -7.12 5.92 -6.26
CA TYR A 193 -6.38 7.08 -6.76
C TYR A 193 -5.89 8.02 -5.64
N TYR A 194 -4.69 8.54 -5.79
CA TYR A 194 -4.15 9.61 -4.95
C TYR A 194 -3.40 10.62 -5.81
N ALA A 195 -3.48 11.91 -5.47
CA ALA A 195 -2.64 12.92 -6.07
C ALA A 195 -2.21 13.98 -5.06
N VAL A 196 -1.01 14.52 -5.25
CA VAL A 196 -0.50 15.63 -4.45
C VAL A 196 0.46 16.50 -5.25
N THR A 197 0.45 17.80 -5.00
CA THR A 197 1.48 18.71 -5.51
C THR A 197 2.62 18.85 -4.48
N LEU A 198 3.84 18.50 -4.91
CA LEU A 198 5.07 18.71 -4.16
C LEU A 198 5.49 20.19 -4.30
N LEU A 199 5.26 20.98 -3.26
CA LEU A 199 5.36 22.46 -3.32
C LEU A 199 6.79 22.98 -3.49
N ASP A 200 7.81 22.24 -3.04
CA ASP A 200 9.20 22.68 -3.15
C ASP A 200 9.73 22.56 -4.59
N THR A 201 9.19 21.60 -5.36
CA THR A 201 9.65 21.29 -6.72
C THR A 201 8.62 21.62 -7.80
N GLY A 202 7.37 21.86 -7.42
CA GLY A 202 6.25 22.06 -8.34
C GLY A 202 5.84 20.78 -9.09
N VAL A 203 6.24 19.61 -8.63
CA VAL A 203 5.85 18.34 -9.25
C VAL A 203 4.45 17.95 -8.80
N HIS A 204 3.55 17.72 -9.75
CA HIS A 204 2.27 17.07 -9.50
C HIS A 204 2.45 15.56 -9.61
N ALA A 205 2.21 14.84 -8.52
CA ALA A 205 2.34 13.39 -8.44
C ALA A 205 0.95 12.75 -8.35
N GLU A 206 0.67 11.85 -9.28
CA GLU A 206 -0.56 11.06 -9.32
C GLU A 206 -0.21 9.57 -9.21
N LEU A 207 -1.00 8.83 -8.45
CA LEU A 207 -0.80 7.42 -8.15
C LEU A 207 -2.10 6.64 -8.38
N THR A 208 -1.98 5.46 -8.96
CA THR A 208 -3.01 4.41 -8.99
C THR A 208 -2.33 3.03 -8.99
N GLY A 209 -3.07 1.94 -9.14
CA GLY A 209 -2.47 0.61 -9.16
C GLY A 209 -3.47 -0.53 -9.31
N GLY A 210 -2.90 -1.72 -9.52
CA GLY A 210 -3.62 -2.99 -9.58
C GLY A 210 -3.26 -3.92 -8.43
N MET A 211 -3.48 -5.22 -8.62
CA MET A 211 -3.24 -6.24 -7.60
C MET A 211 -1.77 -6.29 -7.15
N TYR A 212 -0.83 -6.27 -8.11
CA TYR A 212 0.59 -6.49 -7.85
C TYR A 212 1.51 -5.35 -8.33
N GLY A 213 0.95 -4.21 -8.75
CA GLY A 213 1.73 -3.11 -9.29
C GLY A 213 1.12 -1.74 -9.01
N ALA A 214 1.98 -0.74 -8.91
CA ALA A 214 1.66 0.67 -8.81
C ALA A 214 1.95 1.38 -10.13
N HIS A 215 1.14 2.38 -10.48
CA HIS A 215 1.33 3.24 -11.64
C HIS A 215 1.36 4.69 -11.17
N HIS A 216 2.45 5.37 -11.49
CA HIS A 216 2.75 6.74 -11.12
C HIS A 216 2.74 7.58 -12.39
N ARG A 217 2.20 8.80 -12.28
CA ARG A 217 2.35 9.85 -13.29
C ARG A 217 2.88 11.10 -12.60
N TYR A 218 4.06 11.54 -13.00
CA TYR A 218 4.73 12.71 -12.46
C TYR A 218 4.78 13.80 -13.50
N THR A 219 4.22 14.97 -13.18
CA THR A 219 4.21 16.13 -14.08
C THR A 219 4.93 17.30 -13.44
N TRP A 220 6.02 17.76 -14.04
CA TRP A 220 6.73 18.96 -13.60
C TRP A 220 5.99 20.19 -14.12
N ALA A 221 5.63 21.12 -13.23
CA ALA A 221 4.82 22.29 -13.59
C ALA A 221 5.48 23.23 -14.62
N GLN A 222 6.81 23.17 -14.76
CA GLN A 222 7.57 23.92 -15.74
C GLN A 222 8.50 22.96 -16.51
N PRO A 223 8.74 23.19 -17.81
CA PRO A 223 9.78 22.48 -18.55
C PRO A 223 11.13 22.59 -17.84
N THR A 224 11.87 21.49 -17.78
CA THR A 224 13.13 21.40 -17.05
C THR A 224 14.05 20.38 -17.69
N ASP A 225 15.34 20.67 -17.78
CA ASP A 225 16.41 19.76 -18.18
C ASP A 225 16.97 18.94 -17.00
N ASP A 226 16.35 19.05 -15.83
CA ASP A 226 16.87 18.52 -14.57
C ASP A 226 15.77 17.90 -13.70
N ALA A 227 14.81 17.24 -14.35
CA ALA A 227 13.82 16.40 -13.67
C ALA A 227 14.49 15.12 -13.15
N VAL A 228 14.19 14.74 -11.92
CA VAL A 228 14.82 13.58 -11.26
C VAL A 228 13.77 12.70 -10.60
N ILE A 229 13.92 11.39 -10.72
CA ILE A 229 13.21 10.41 -9.89
C ILE A 229 14.23 9.68 -9.03
N VAL A 230 14.05 9.74 -7.71
CA VAL A 230 14.91 9.12 -6.70
C VAL A 230 14.26 7.83 -6.20
N PHE A 231 15.03 6.76 -6.08
CA PHE A 231 14.65 5.45 -5.54
C PHE A 231 15.51 5.17 -4.31
N ASP A 232 14.94 5.35 -3.11
CA ASP A 232 15.62 5.11 -1.84
C ASP A 232 15.30 3.69 -1.33
N LEU A 233 16.28 2.79 -1.48
CA LEU A 233 16.17 1.38 -1.06
C LEU A 233 16.51 1.19 0.43
N GLY A 234 17.19 2.17 1.02
CA GLY A 234 17.50 2.21 2.45
C GLY A 234 16.32 2.64 3.31
N TYR A 235 15.28 3.23 2.70
CA TYR A 235 14.11 3.71 3.40
C TYR A 235 13.33 2.58 4.10
N ILE A 236 13.12 2.77 5.40
CA ILE A 236 12.12 2.08 6.20
C ILE A 236 11.41 3.17 7.02
N PRO A 237 10.07 3.09 7.23
CA PRO A 237 9.35 4.00 8.11
C PRO A 237 9.85 3.97 9.57
N ALA A 238 10.52 2.89 9.96
CA ALA A 238 11.27 2.74 11.21
C ALA A 238 12.60 3.53 11.22
N GLU A 239 13.31 3.51 12.35
CA GLU A 239 14.57 4.27 12.51
C GLU A 239 15.77 3.59 11.82
N ASP A 240 15.84 2.26 11.85
CA ASP A 240 16.92 1.49 11.22
C ASP A 240 16.72 1.43 9.69
N PRO A 241 17.74 1.71 8.87
CA PRO A 241 17.66 1.52 7.42
C PRO A 241 17.67 0.03 7.05
N SER A 242 17.45 -0.27 5.77
CA SER A 242 17.62 -1.62 5.26
C SER A 242 19.02 -2.17 5.58
N PRO A 243 19.15 -3.41 6.08
CA PRO A 243 20.45 -4.03 6.32
C PRO A 243 21.10 -4.57 5.05
N ASP A 244 20.32 -4.86 4.00
CA ASP A 244 20.81 -5.38 2.72
C ASP A 244 19.79 -5.11 1.61
N SER A 245 20.29 -4.50 0.55
CA SER A 245 19.58 -4.07 -0.64
C SER A 245 20.46 -4.23 -1.88
N HIS A 246 19.82 -4.34 -3.04
CA HIS A 246 20.46 -4.32 -4.34
C HIS A 246 19.60 -3.57 -5.35
N VAL A 247 20.25 -2.85 -6.25
CA VAL A 247 19.62 -2.23 -7.42
C VAL A 247 20.48 -2.49 -8.65
N GLU A 248 19.83 -2.76 -9.77
CA GLU A 248 20.40 -2.84 -11.10
C GLU A 248 19.57 -1.98 -12.06
N LEU A 249 20.22 -1.06 -12.76
CA LEU A 249 19.64 -0.17 -13.76
C LEU A 249 19.85 -0.78 -15.15
N ALA A 250 18.80 -0.86 -15.95
CA ALA A 250 18.90 -1.38 -17.29
C ALA A 250 19.66 -0.42 -18.22
N ALA A 251 20.48 -0.99 -19.11
CA ALA A 251 21.31 -0.22 -20.04
C ALA A 251 20.50 0.67 -21.01
N ASP A 252 19.23 0.32 -21.27
CA ASP A 252 18.32 1.10 -22.11
C ASP A 252 17.71 2.32 -21.39
N GLY A 253 17.98 2.48 -20.08
CA GLY A 253 17.48 3.57 -19.26
C GLY A 253 15.98 3.51 -18.99
N ARG A 254 15.30 2.39 -19.28
CA ARG A 254 13.83 2.25 -19.19
C ARG A 254 13.35 1.38 -18.05
N SER A 255 14.25 0.74 -17.33
CA SER A 255 13.87 -0.07 -16.17
C SER A 255 14.98 -0.18 -15.12
N LEU A 256 14.58 -0.58 -13.93
CA LEU A 256 15.47 -0.99 -12.85
C LEU A 256 14.81 -2.13 -12.07
N ARG A 257 15.63 -2.96 -11.45
CA ARG A 257 15.19 -4.09 -10.62
C ARG A 257 16.07 -4.22 -9.39
N GLY A 258 15.60 -5.00 -8.43
CA GLY A 258 16.40 -5.33 -7.27
C GLY A 258 15.58 -5.80 -6.10
N TRP A 259 16.14 -5.66 -4.90
CA TRP A 259 15.49 -6.01 -3.65
C TRP A 259 15.93 -5.11 -2.51
N THR A 260 15.08 -5.02 -1.50
CA THR A 260 15.43 -4.46 -0.19
C THR A 260 14.91 -5.37 0.91
N THR A 261 15.65 -5.45 2.01
CA THR A 261 15.21 -6.17 3.21
C THR A 261 14.67 -5.17 4.21
N THR A 262 13.41 -5.29 4.59
CA THR A 262 12.84 -4.48 5.66
C THR A 262 13.03 -5.15 7.02
N GLN A 263 13.45 -4.38 8.03
CA GLN A 263 13.49 -4.81 9.44
C GLN A 263 12.77 -3.80 10.34
N GLY A 264 11.44 -3.75 10.22
CA GLY A 264 10.58 -2.93 11.09
C GLY A 264 10.21 -3.62 12.40
N GLY A 265 9.26 -3.04 13.13
CA GLY A 265 8.86 -3.49 14.47
C GLY A 265 8.27 -4.92 14.53
N TYR A 266 7.85 -5.46 13.39
CA TYR A 266 7.28 -6.80 13.24
C TYR A 266 8.20 -7.74 12.45
N SER A 267 8.60 -7.37 11.22
CA SER A 267 9.42 -8.18 10.32
C SER A 267 10.78 -8.55 10.94
N LYS A 268 11.38 -7.67 11.75
CA LYS A 268 12.65 -7.94 12.47
C LYS A 268 12.57 -9.18 13.38
N ARG A 269 11.39 -9.51 13.90
CA ARG A 269 11.18 -10.71 14.76
C ARG A 269 11.32 -12.02 13.99
N PHE A 270 11.25 -11.97 12.66
CA PHE A 270 11.32 -13.10 11.75
C PHE A 270 12.54 -13.04 10.80
N GLY A 271 13.54 -12.20 11.11
CA GLY A 271 14.74 -12.04 10.28
C GLY A 271 14.64 -10.95 9.20
N GLY A 272 13.49 -10.27 9.12
CA GLY A 272 13.20 -9.25 8.11
C GLY A 272 12.32 -9.76 6.97
N LEU A 273 11.85 -8.83 6.14
CA LEU A 273 11.05 -9.11 4.95
C LEU A 273 11.82 -8.68 3.72
N LYS A 274 12.31 -9.63 2.92
CA LYS A 274 12.91 -9.33 1.63
C LYS A 274 11.82 -9.07 0.60
N THR A 275 11.82 -7.87 0.02
CA THR A 275 10.89 -7.45 -1.03
C THR A 275 11.68 -7.20 -2.30
N TYR A 276 11.31 -7.90 -3.37
CA TYR A 276 11.84 -7.71 -4.71
C TYR A 276 10.97 -6.71 -5.46
N PHE A 277 11.58 -5.94 -6.36
CA PHE A 277 10.86 -5.01 -7.21
C PHE A 277 11.36 -5.06 -8.65
N HIS A 278 10.46 -4.71 -9.57
CA HIS A 278 10.78 -4.34 -10.94
C HIS A 278 10.06 -3.03 -11.24
N ALA A 279 10.78 -2.05 -11.78
CA ALA A 279 10.26 -0.75 -12.12
C ALA A 279 10.58 -0.43 -13.58
N ARG A 280 9.61 0.14 -14.31
CA ARG A 280 9.77 0.53 -15.72
C ARG A 280 9.16 1.88 -16.02
N LEU A 281 9.71 2.55 -17.04
CA LEU A 281 9.37 3.91 -17.43
C LEU A 281 8.86 3.99 -18.86
N ASP A 282 7.97 4.94 -19.12
CA ASP A 282 7.43 5.21 -20.46
C ASP A 282 8.49 5.77 -21.43
N ARG A 283 9.55 6.36 -20.87
CA ARG A 283 10.71 6.89 -21.59
C ARG A 283 12.03 6.48 -20.95
N ALA A 284 13.08 6.50 -21.77
CA ALA A 284 14.44 6.27 -21.29
C ALA A 284 14.90 7.49 -20.48
N ALA A 285 15.65 7.27 -19.40
CA ALA A 285 16.35 8.31 -18.68
C ALA A 285 17.53 8.86 -19.49
N ASP A 286 17.74 10.17 -19.43
CA ASP A 286 18.86 10.87 -20.08
C ASP A 286 20.15 10.77 -19.25
N GLY A 287 20.01 10.54 -17.94
CA GLY A 287 21.12 10.28 -17.04
C GLY A 287 20.70 9.37 -15.89
N ARG A 288 21.65 8.67 -15.28
CA ARG A 288 21.37 7.76 -14.18
C ARG A 288 22.56 7.56 -13.26
N GLY A 289 22.30 7.08 -12.07
CA GLY A 289 23.34 6.71 -11.13
C GLY A 289 22.80 6.12 -9.84
N VAL A 290 23.73 5.88 -8.91
CA VAL A 290 23.45 5.30 -7.59
C VAL A 290 24.12 6.10 -6.48
N TRP A 291 23.78 5.82 -5.23
CA TRP A 291 24.60 6.21 -4.08
C TRP A 291 24.69 5.05 -3.10
N GLY A 292 25.81 4.98 -2.38
CA GLY A 292 26.05 4.04 -1.28
C GLY A 292 25.93 4.70 0.09
N ASP A 293 26.47 4.03 1.11
CA ASP A 293 26.37 4.48 2.50
C ASP A 293 27.03 5.86 2.78
N ASP A 294 27.97 6.30 1.93
CA ASP A 294 28.55 7.65 2.00
C ASP A 294 27.56 8.76 1.58
N GLY A 295 26.50 8.38 0.87
CA GLY A 295 25.52 9.27 0.27
C GLY A 295 26.12 10.21 -0.77
N VAL A 296 27.17 9.77 -1.47
CA VAL A 296 27.72 10.52 -2.60
C VAL A 296 27.11 9.94 -3.88
N PRO A 297 26.35 10.75 -4.66
CA PRO A 297 25.87 10.31 -5.97
C PRO A 297 27.03 9.94 -6.90
N GLN A 298 26.91 8.78 -7.53
CA GLN A 298 27.85 8.26 -8.53
C GLN A 298 27.10 8.11 -9.84
N GLU A 299 27.49 8.86 -10.86
CA GLU A 299 26.95 8.76 -12.22
C GLU A 299 27.48 7.53 -12.95
N ASP A 300 26.71 7.00 -13.90
CA ASP A 300 27.10 5.89 -14.79
C ASP A 300 27.51 4.59 -14.08
N VAL A 301 27.01 4.38 -12.87
CA VAL A 301 27.09 3.10 -12.15
C VAL A 301 25.74 2.43 -12.23
N ASP A 302 25.72 1.25 -12.86
CA ASP A 302 24.48 0.54 -13.20
C ASP A 302 24.03 -0.48 -12.15
N ALA A 303 24.87 -0.81 -11.16
CA ALA A 303 24.48 -1.74 -10.11
C ALA A 303 25.18 -1.45 -8.78
N LEU A 304 24.46 -1.65 -7.69
CA LEU A 304 25.01 -1.48 -6.34
C LEU A 304 24.32 -2.41 -5.35
N SER A 305 25.08 -2.94 -4.40
CA SER A 305 24.57 -3.64 -3.22
C SER A 305 25.09 -2.98 -1.95
N GLY A 306 24.28 -2.97 -0.89
CA GLY A 306 24.64 -2.39 0.39
C GLY A 306 23.41 -2.19 1.29
N GLY A 307 23.57 -1.50 2.42
CA GLY A 307 22.46 -1.21 3.33
C GLY A 307 21.68 0.04 2.95
N SER A 308 22.32 1.21 3.06
CA SER A 308 21.72 2.52 2.79
C SER A 308 22.04 3.00 1.38
N ILE A 309 21.57 2.25 0.39
CA ILE A 309 21.80 2.54 -1.03
C ILE A 309 20.57 3.15 -1.70
N GLY A 310 20.76 3.72 -2.88
CA GLY A 310 19.66 4.00 -3.78
C GLY A 310 20.10 4.34 -5.19
N ALA A 311 19.13 4.65 -6.04
CA ALA A 311 19.32 4.99 -7.45
C ALA A 311 18.57 6.27 -7.81
N TYR A 312 19.02 6.96 -8.86
CA TYR A 312 18.31 8.10 -9.41
C TYR A 312 18.35 8.06 -10.95
N LEU A 313 17.28 8.59 -11.54
CA LEU A 313 17.13 8.77 -12.98
C LEU A 313 16.89 10.25 -13.26
N ARG A 314 17.57 10.80 -14.27
CA ARG A 314 17.43 12.17 -14.75
C ARG A 314 16.74 12.19 -16.11
N PHE A 315 15.93 13.21 -16.34
CA PHE A 315 15.19 13.41 -17.58
C PHE A 315 15.33 14.86 -18.04
N ASP A 316 15.60 15.03 -19.33
CA ASP A 316 15.43 16.30 -20.02
C ASP A 316 13.98 16.40 -20.52
N LEU A 317 13.21 17.21 -19.79
CA LEU A 317 11.81 17.54 -20.05
C LEU A 317 11.67 18.99 -20.53
N SER A 318 12.72 19.56 -21.15
CA SER A 318 12.68 20.91 -21.71
C SER A 318 11.81 20.99 -22.97
N GLU A 319 11.65 19.88 -23.69
CA GLU A 319 10.82 19.75 -24.88
C GLU A 319 9.68 18.73 -24.69
N GLY A 320 8.50 19.04 -25.26
CA GLY A 320 7.33 18.15 -25.22
C GLY A 320 6.58 18.14 -23.89
N ALA A 321 5.98 17.01 -23.55
CA ALA A 321 5.26 16.85 -22.28
C ALA A 321 6.27 16.67 -21.13
N ALA A 322 6.16 17.53 -20.11
CA ALA A 322 6.96 17.49 -18.89
C ALA A 322 6.44 16.43 -17.90
N THR A 323 6.16 15.24 -18.42
CA THR A 323 5.59 14.11 -17.69
C THR A 323 6.47 12.88 -17.85
N VAL A 324 6.57 12.09 -16.78
CA VAL A 324 7.17 10.75 -16.77
C VAL A 324 6.18 9.82 -16.09
N GLU A 325 5.91 8.67 -16.71
CA GLU A 325 5.15 7.60 -16.08
C GLU A 325 6.08 6.47 -15.62
N LEU A 326 5.79 5.96 -14.42
CA LEU A 326 6.55 4.91 -13.77
C LEU A 326 5.59 3.81 -13.32
N GLN A 327 5.92 2.57 -13.63
CA GLN A 327 5.21 1.40 -13.12
C GLN A 327 6.15 0.58 -12.24
N VAL A 328 5.69 0.16 -11.06
CA VAL A 328 6.49 -0.61 -10.10
C VAL A 328 5.72 -1.85 -9.64
N GLY A 329 6.27 -3.02 -9.88
CA GLY A 329 5.76 -4.30 -9.37
C GLY A 329 6.57 -4.79 -8.19
N LEU A 330 5.93 -5.46 -7.24
CA LEU A 330 6.59 -6.09 -6.10
C LEU A 330 6.44 -7.60 -6.13
N SER A 331 7.37 -8.28 -5.47
CA SER A 331 7.31 -9.72 -5.20
C SER A 331 8.00 -10.06 -3.88
N TYR A 332 7.54 -11.11 -3.21
CA TYR A 332 8.25 -11.76 -2.10
C TYR A 332 9.03 -12.99 -2.57
N ILE A 333 8.92 -13.39 -3.84
CA ILE A 333 9.57 -14.56 -4.42
C ILE A 333 10.90 -14.19 -5.09
N SER A 334 10.89 -13.33 -6.10
CA SER A 334 12.09 -12.95 -6.88
C SER A 334 11.88 -11.70 -7.73
N GLU A 335 12.96 -11.15 -8.31
CA GLU A 335 12.89 -10.04 -9.28
C GLU A 335 12.10 -10.43 -10.55
N ASP A 336 12.30 -11.65 -11.05
CA ASP A 336 11.57 -12.15 -12.22
C ASP A 336 10.06 -12.26 -11.93
N GLN A 337 9.69 -12.68 -10.72
CA GLN A 337 8.29 -12.71 -10.32
C GLN A 337 7.73 -11.28 -10.17
N ALA A 338 8.51 -10.31 -9.67
CA ALA A 338 8.09 -8.92 -9.61
C ALA A 338 7.78 -8.34 -11.01
N ALA A 339 8.58 -8.71 -12.02
CA ALA A 339 8.31 -8.35 -13.41
C ALA A 339 7.02 -9.01 -13.95
N GLN A 340 6.84 -10.33 -13.71
CA GLN A 340 5.61 -11.05 -14.11
C GLN A 340 4.35 -10.48 -13.45
N ASN A 341 4.45 -10.14 -12.16
CA ASN A 341 3.41 -9.46 -11.40
C ASN A 341 3.04 -8.11 -12.00
N LEU A 342 4.05 -7.34 -12.41
CA LEU A 342 3.86 -6.03 -13.04
C LEU A 342 3.16 -6.17 -14.39
N ASP A 343 3.62 -7.09 -15.24
CA ASP A 343 3.03 -7.34 -16.55
C ASP A 343 1.57 -7.80 -16.45
N ALA A 344 1.26 -8.66 -15.46
CA ALA A 344 -0.11 -9.12 -15.22
C ALA A 344 -1.03 -8.01 -14.69
N SER A 345 -0.50 -7.09 -13.88
CA SER A 345 -1.31 -6.02 -13.27
C SER A 345 -1.47 -4.80 -14.16
N LEU A 346 -0.42 -4.41 -14.88
CA LEU A 346 -0.30 -3.13 -15.56
C LEU A 346 0.44 -3.28 -16.91
N PRO A 347 -0.12 -3.95 -17.93
CA PRO A 347 0.61 -4.36 -19.14
C PRO A 347 1.07 -3.20 -20.05
N ALA A 348 0.52 -1.99 -19.88
CA ALA A 348 0.83 -0.82 -20.69
C ALA A 348 0.76 0.46 -19.86
N PHE A 349 1.37 1.55 -20.35
CA PHE A 349 1.31 2.90 -19.75
C PHE A 349 0.00 3.61 -20.10
N GLU A 350 -1.10 3.13 -19.50
CA GLU A 350 -2.46 3.67 -19.68
C GLU A 350 -3.02 4.13 -18.31
N PHE A 351 -2.46 5.20 -17.74
CA PHE A 351 -2.72 5.61 -16.35
C PHE A 351 -4.21 5.79 -16.04
N ASP A 352 -4.94 6.50 -16.90
CA ASP A 352 -6.36 6.78 -16.68
C ASP A 352 -7.21 5.51 -16.78
N ALA A 353 -6.81 4.55 -17.63
CA ALA A 353 -7.47 3.25 -17.71
C ALA A 353 -7.21 2.40 -16.46
N THR A 354 -5.99 2.44 -15.92
CA THR A 354 -5.66 1.79 -14.64
C THR A 354 -6.49 2.39 -13.49
N ARG A 355 -6.60 3.72 -13.44
CA ARG A 355 -7.44 4.42 -12.45
C ARG A 355 -8.90 3.98 -12.53
N GLU A 356 -9.46 3.91 -13.74
CA GLU A 356 -10.84 3.48 -13.92
C GLU A 356 -11.06 2.01 -13.53
N GLN A 357 -10.09 1.12 -13.82
CA GLN A 357 -10.15 -0.27 -13.38
C GLN A 357 -10.12 -0.40 -11.85
N ALA A 358 -9.29 0.39 -11.17
CA ALA A 358 -9.22 0.42 -9.71
C ALA A 358 -10.55 0.93 -9.10
N ARG A 359 -11.11 2.00 -9.67
CA ARG A 359 -12.42 2.54 -9.29
C ARG A 359 -13.54 1.53 -9.53
N ALA A 360 -13.53 0.82 -10.66
CA ALA A 360 -14.52 -0.21 -10.97
C ALA A 360 -14.44 -1.40 -9.99
N ALA A 361 -13.23 -1.83 -9.61
CA ALA A 361 -13.03 -2.87 -8.59
C ALA A 361 -13.62 -2.45 -7.23
N TRP A 362 -13.41 -1.20 -6.82
CA TRP A 362 -14.02 -0.66 -5.60
C TRP A 362 -15.53 -0.53 -5.71
N GLN A 363 -16.05 -0.04 -6.82
CA GLN A 363 -17.48 0.06 -7.05
C GLN A 363 -18.15 -1.32 -6.93
N ALA A 364 -17.55 -2.35 -7.54
CA ALA A 364 -18.03 -3.72 -7.45
C ALA A 364 -18.02 -4.25 -6.01
N GLU A 365 -16.94 -4.04 -5.26
CA GLU A 365 -16.83 -4.52 -3.88
C GLU A 365 -17.82 -3.80 -2.94
N LEU A 366 -17.91 -2.47 -3.04
CA LEU A 366 -18.81 -1.67 -2.22
C LEU A 366 -20.30 -1.95 -2.55
N ALA A 367 -20.61 -2.30 -3.81
CA ALA A 367 -21.97 -2.61 -4.24
C ALA A 367 -22.52 -3.92 -3.65
N ARG A 368 -21.68 -4.75 -3.02
CA ARG A 368 -22.12 -5.97 -2.31
C ARG A 368 -23.02 -5.66 -1.12
N VAL A 369 -22.93 -4.45 -0.56
CA VAL A 369 -23.84 -3.97 0.49
C VAL A 369 -24.38 -2.60 0.08
N ARG A 370 -25.69 -2.53 -0.16
CA ARG A 370 -26.39 -1.28 -0.49
C ARG A 370 -27.34 -0.89 0.63
N VAL A 371 -27.35 0.39 0.97
CA VAL A 371 -28.20 0.96 2.03
C VAL A 371 -29.08 2.09 1.48
N LEU A 372 -30.39 2.05 1.79
CA LEU A 372 -31.37 3.06 1.38
C LEU A 372 -31.54 4.20 2.38
N GLY A 373 -31.08 4.02 3.62
CA GLY A 373 -31.28 4.98 4.73
C GLY A 373 -29.98 5.55 5.28
N GLY A 374 -30.12 6.40 6.29
CA GLY A 374 -29.01 7.11 6.93
C GLY A 374 -28.73 8.48 6.32
N SER A 375 -28.20 9.38 7.14
CA SER A 375 -27.68 10.66 6.70
C SER A 375 -26.47 10.49 5.78
N ALA A 376 -26.14 11.49 4.97
CA ALA A 376 -24.96 11.47 4.12
C ALA A 376 -23.67 11.15 4.91
N ALA A 377 -23.54 11.68 6.13
CA ALA A 377 -22.40 11.42 7.00
C ALA A 377 -22.35 9.96 7.49
N GLU A 378 -23.48 9.32 7.78
CA GLU A 378 -23.52 7.90 8.15
C GLU A 378 -23.16 7.00 6.99
N ARG A 379 -23.60 7.35 5.78
CA ARG A 379 -23.25 6.61 4.55
C ARG A 379 -21.75 6.71 4.27
N VAL A 380 -21.15 7.90 4.42
CA VAL A 380 -19.70 8.07 4.31
C VAL A 380 -18.96 7.21 5.33
N LYS A 381 -19.38 7.20 6.60
CA LYS A 381 -18.78 6.34 7.64
C LYS A 381 -18.87 4.86 7.28
N LEU A 382 -20.02 4.40 6.79
CA LEU A 382 -20.24 3.01 6.42
C LEU A 382 -19.33 2.59 5.27
N TYR A 383 -19.40 3.28 4.12
CA TYR A 383 -18.63 2.90 2.94
C TYR A 383 -17.13 3.10 3.14
N SER A 384 -16.72 4.11 3.90
CA SER A 384 -15.31 4.26 4.26
C SER A 384 -14.82 3.16 5.22
N SER A 385 -15.68 2.65 6.11
CA SER A 385 -15.35 1.49 6.96
C SER A 385 -15.28 0.20 6.14
N MET A 386 -16.19 0.02 5.18
CA MET A 386 -16.13 -1.10 4.22
C MET A 386 -14.84 -1.06 3.40
N TYR A 387 -14.48 0.11 2.84
CA TYR A 387 -13.20 0.31 2.17
C TYR A 387 -12.03 -0.18 3.03
N ARG A 388 -11.96 0.27 4.30
CA ARG A 388 -10.90 -0.14 5.25
C ARG A 388 -10.89 -1.63 5.54
N ALA A 389 -12.06 -2.26 5.66
CA ALA A 389 -12.18 -3.70 5.89
C ALA A 389 -11.65 -4.55 4.71
N HIS A 390 -11.52 -3.96 3.51
CA HIS A 390 -11.00 -4.63 2.32
C HIS A 390 -9.55 -4.23 1.98
N LEU A 391 -8.86 -3.51 2.89
CA LEU A 391 -7.42 -3.24 2.75
C LEU A 391 -6.58 -4.43 3.22
N SER A 392 -7.15 -5.29 4.08
CA SER A 392 -6.50 -6.44 4.70
C SER A 392 -7.52 -7.59 4.85
N PRO A 393 -7.11 -8.87 4.77
CA PRO A 393 -5.74 -9.35 4.59
C PRO A 393 -5.16 -9.00 3.21
N THR A 394 -3.85 -8.83 3.14
CA THR A 394 -3.14 -8.58 1.87
C THR A 394 -3.03 -9.89 1.09
N MET A 395 -3.35 -9.87 -0.21
CA MET A 395 -3.07 -10.99 -1.10
C MET A 395 -1.57 -11.29 -1.08
N TYR A 396 -1.24 -12.54 -0.74
CA TYR A 396 0.13 -12.99 -0.59
C TYR A 396 0.54 -13.98 -1.69
N SER A 397 -0.43 -14.67 -2.29
CA SER A 397 -0.25 -15.36 -3.57
C SER A 397 0.01 -14.36 -4.68
N GLU A 398 1.06 -14.60 -5.44
CA GLU A 398 1.51 -13.78 -6.55
C GLU A 398 1.00 -14.35 -7.88
N HIS A 399 1.27 -13.64 -8.98
CA HIS A 399 0.84 -14.08 -10.30
C HIS A 399 1.33 -15.51 -10.59
N GLY A 400 0.40 -16.37 -11.02
CA GLY A 400 0.66 -17.79 -11.24
C GLY A 400 0.37 -18.70 -10.04
N GLY A 401 -0.24 -18.18 -8.96
CA GLY A 401 -0.70 -18.99 -7.83
C GLY A 401 0.44 -19.46 -6.92
N ARG A 402 1.51 -18.65 -6.79
CA ARG A 402 2.71 -19.00 -6.03
C ARG A 402 2.94 -18.04 -4.89
N TYR A 403 3.53 -18.51 -3.79
CA TYR A 403 3.88 -17.67 -2.65
C TYR A 403 5.13 -18.19 -1.92
N ARG A 404 5.80 -17.31 -1.16
CA ARG A 404 6.92 -17.70 -0.29
C ARG A 404 6.42 -18.14 1.08
N GLY A 405 6.54 -19.42 1.41
CA GLY A 405 6.15 -19.95 2.71
C GLY A 405 6.99 -19.40 3.87
N PHE A 406 6.49 -19.56 5.10
CA PHE A 406 7.24 -19.24 6.31
C PHE A 406 8.46 -20.15 6.53
N ASP A 407 8.54 -21.28 5.82
CA ASP A 407 9.72 -22.14 5.73
C ASP A 407 10.81 -21.58 4.81
N GLY A 408 10.52 -20.48 4.10
CA GLY A 408 11.41 -19.83 3.15
C GLY A 408 11.34 -20.41 1.74
N GLU A 409 10.56 -21.48 1.53
CA GLU A 409 10.41 -22.13 0.22
C GLU A 409 9.27 -21.51 -0.60
N VAL A 410 9.24 -21.76 -1.90
CA VAL A 410 8.15 -21.31 -2.78
C VAL A 410 7.13 -22.44 -2.92
N HIS A 411 5.86 -22.13 -2.70
CA HIS A 411 4.73 -23.07 -2.75
C HIS A 411 3.68 -22.61 -3.76
N ASP A 412 2.89 -23.56 -4.25
CA ASP A 412 1.66 -23.29 -5.02
C ASP A 412 0.45 -23.17 -4.07
N ASP A 413 -0.48 -22.26 -4.35
CA ASP A 413 -1.70 -22.05 -3.55
C ASP A 413 -2.85 -23.01 -3.89
N GLY A 414 -2.70 -23.78 -4.97
CA GLY A 414 -3.65 -24.80 -5.39
C GLY A 414 -4.78 -24.30 -6.30
N GLY A 415 -4.76 -23.02 -6.70
CA GLY A 415 -5.75 -22.41 -7.60
C GLY A 415 -6.91 -21.74 -6.88
#